data_AF-A0A6G3UW51-F1
#
_entry.id   AF-A0A6G3UW51-F1
#
_cell.length_a   1.000
_cell.length_b   1.000
_cell.length_c   1.000
_cell.angle_alpha   90.00
_cell.angle_beta   90.00
_cell.angle_gamma   90.00
#
_symmetry.space_group_name_H-M   'P 1'
#
loop_
_entity.id
_entity.type
_entity.pdbx_description
1 polymer ?
#
loop_
_entity_poly.entity_id
_entity_poly.type
_entity_poly.pdbx_seq_one_letter_code
_entity_poly.pdbx_strand_id
1 'polypeptide(L)' 'AAVAAAMIWAGNADPAALHPGVVPLVAPVLPLWPAAAVLLGLLPAVVAPVPPSPTGFEEQV' A
#
# COMPACT_ATOMS: atom_id res chain seq x y z
N ALA A 1 -9.30 8.10 -0.63
CA ALA A 1 -8.94 9.46 -0.20
C ALA A 1 -8.15 9.49 1.11
N ALA A 2 -8.61 8.80 2.17
CA ALA A 2 -7.95 8.82 3.49
C ALA A 2 -6.45 8.46 3.45
N VAL A 3 -6.07 7.41 2.72
CA VAL A 3 -4.65 7.00 2.55
C VAL A 3 -3.82 8.12 1.91
N ALA A 4 -4.33 8.76 0.87
CA ALA A 4 -3.64 9.83 0.19
C ALA A 4 -3.44 11.04 1.12
N ALA A 5 -4.45 11.41 1.90
CA ALA A 5 -4.35 12.47 2.89
C ALA A 5 -3.33 12.12 4.00
N ALA A 6 -3.32 10.88 4.48
CA ALA A 6 -2.35 10.40 5.47
C ALA A 6 -0.92 10.39 4.91
N MET A 7 -0.71 10.05 3.64
CA MET A 7 0.60 10.11 2.98
C MET A 7 1.10 11.55 2.82
N ILE A 8 0.22 12.47 2.44
CA ILE A 8 0.54 13.91 2.35
C ILE A 8 0.93 14.44 3.73
N TRP A 9 0.19 14.08 4.78
CA TRP A 9 0.52 14.48 6.14
C TRP A 9 1.86 13.88 6.61
N ALA A 10 2.12 12.60 6.34
CA ALA A 10 3.37 11.95 6.68
C ALA A 10 4.58 12.64 6.02
N GLY A 11 4.46 13.06 4.76
CA GLY A 11 5.53 13.81 4.07
C GLY A 11 5.77 15.23 4.60
N ASN A 12 4.78 15.85 5.24
CA ASN A 12 4.95 17.12 5.93
C ASN A 12 5.57 16.94 7.33
N ALA A 13 5.18 15.88 8.04
CA ALA A 13 5.62 15.61 9.40
C ALA A 13 7.07 15.09 9.45
N ASP A 14 7.46 14.26 8.48
CA ASP A 14 8.82 13.73 8.31
C ASP A 14 9.19 13.68 6.82
N PRO A 15 9.72 14.77 6.26
CA PRO A 15 10.08 14.84 4.84
C PRO A 15 11.21 13.85 4.48
N ALA A 16 12.10 13.56 5.42
CA ALA A 16 13.22 12.65 5.20
C ALA A 16 12.74 11.20 5.02
N ALA A 17 11.65 10.82 5.70
CA ALA A 17 11.03 9.50 5.55
C ALA A 17 10.51 9.19 4.13
N LEU A 18 10.18 10.20 3.33
CA LEU A 18 9.76 10.04 1.93
C LEU A 18 10.82 10.49 0.92
N HIS A 19 12.01 10.88 1.38
CA HIS A 19 13.12 11.27 0.51
C HIS A 19 14.29 10.29 0.66
N PRO A 20 14.24 9.13 -0.01
CA PRO A 20 15.28 8.13 0.11
C PRO A 20 16.60 8.66 -0.48
N GLY A 21 17.61 8.84 0.36
CA GLY A 21 18.99 9.16 -0.07
C GLY A 21 19.67 7.94 -0.71
N VAL A 22 20.53 8.17 -1.70
CA VAL A 22 21.26 7.10 -2.41
C VAL A 22 22.60 6.71 -1.75
N VAL A 23 22.87 7.21 -0.54
CA VAL A 23 24.10 6.95 0.23
C VAL A 23 23.74 6.95 1.72
N PRO A 24 24.19 5.97 2.53
CA PRO A 24 25.02 4.80 2.19
C PRO A 24 24.23 3.64 1.56
N LEU A 25 24.89 2.65 0.93
CA LEU A 25 24.28 1.42 0.35
C LEU A 25 23.72 0.45 1.41
N VAL A 26 23.17 0.97 2.51
CA VAL A 26 22.38 0.21 3.47
C VAL A 26 20.90 0.48 3.16
N ALA A 27 20.06 -0.55 3.28
CA ALA A 27 18.63 -0.37 3.08
C ALA A 27 18.12 0.68 4.09
N PRO A 28 17.48 1.78 3.63
CA PRO A 28 16.87 2.74 4.53
C PRO A 28 15.84 2.05 5.40
N VAL A 29 15.77 2.44 6.68
CA VAL A 29 14.72 1.94 7.58
C VAL A 29 13.35 2.32 7.01
N LEU A 30 12.44 1.35 6.98
CA LEU A 30 11.14 1.53 6.35
C LEU A 30 10.25 2.42 7.23
N PRO A 31 9.69 3.52 6.70
CA PRO A 31 8.97 4.49 7.52
C PRO A 31 7.63 3.91 7.98
N LEU A 32 7.49 3.76 9.31
CA LEU A 32 6.38 3.00 9.92
C LEU A 32 5.01 3.67 9.69
N TRP A 33 4.94 5.00 9.73
CA TRP A 33 3.70 5.76 9.55
C TRP A 33 3.13 5.65 8.12
N PRO A 34 3.90 5.92 7.05
CA PRO A 34 3.49 5.63 5.68
C PRO A 34 3.09 4.18 5.46
N ALA A 35 3.86 3.22 5.99
CA ALA A 35 3.54 1.80 5.88
C ALA A 35 2.19 1.47 6.52
N ALA A 36 1.93 1.98 7.72
CA ALA A 36 0.65 1.82 8.40
C ALA A 36 -0.51 2.43 7.58
N ALA A 37 -0.32 3.62 7.00
CA ALA A 37 -1.33 4.25 6.15
C ALA A 37 -1.68 3.39 4.92
N VAL A 38 -0.68 2.77 4.28
CA VAL A 38 -0.90 1.84 3.16
C VAL A 38 -1.64 0.60 3.62
N LEU A 39 -1.23 -0.01 4.74
CA LEU A 39 -1.90 -1.20 5.27
C LEU A 39 -3.37 -0.95 5.60
N LEU A 40 -3.68 0.20 6.22
CA LEU A 40 -5.06 0.63 6.45
C LEU A 40 -5.82 0.83 5.14
N GLY A 41 -5.15 1.34 4.10
CA GLY A 41 -5.69 1.47 2.75
C GLY A 41 -5.99 0.15 2.05
N LEU A 42 -5.21 -0.89 2.34
CA LEU A 42 -5.34 -2.23 1.77
C LEU A 42 -6.37 -3.10 2.49
N LEU A 43 -6.88 -2.67 3.65
CA LEU A 43 -7.92 -3.38 4.40
C LEU A 43 -9.10 -3.85 3.53
N PRO A 44 -9.65 -3.04 2.59
CA PRO A 44 -10.74 -3.48 1.73
C PRO A 44 -10.40 -4.71 0.88
N ALA A 45 -9.15 -4.86 0.44
CA ALA A 45 -8.71 -6.02 -0.34
C ALA A 45 -8.66 -7.30 0.51
N VAL A 46 -8.43 -7.17 1.82
CA VAL A 46 -8.39 -8.30 2.75
C VAL A 46 -9.79 -8.77 3.14
N VAL A 47 -10.75 -7.84 3.24
CA VAL A 47 -12.14 -8.14 3.64
C VAL A 47 -13.09 -8.34 2.46
N ALA A 48 -12.65 -8.06 1.23
CA ALA A 48 -13.46 -8.23 0.03
C ALA A 48 -13.84 -9.71 -0.18
N PRO A 49 -15.10 -10.02 -0.56
CA PRO A 49 -15.49 -11.36 -0.95
C PRO A 49 -14.71 -11.85 -2.17
N VAL A 50 -14.34 -13.14 -2.17
CA VAL A 50 -13.69 -13.78 -3.32
C VAL A 50 -14.71 -13.87 -4.47
N PRO A 51 -14.40 -13.36 -5.68
CA PRO A 51 -15.28 -13.51 -6.84
C PRO A 51 -15.34 -14.98 -7.28
N PRO A 52 -16.45 -15.43 -7.88
CA PRO A 52 -16.58 -16.80 -8.38
C PRO A 52 -15.51 -17.08 -9.45
N SER A 53 -14.96 -18.30 -9.42
CA SER A 53 -13.92 -18.71 -10.38
C SER A 53 -14.45 -18.71 -11.82
N PRO A 54 -13.66 -18.27 -12.82
CA PRO A 54 -14.07 -18.23 -14.23
C PRO A 54 -14.24 -19.59 -14.92
N THR A 55 -14.20 -20.73 -14.21
CA THR A 55 -14.21 -22.09 -14.79
C THR A 55 -15.58 -22.53 -15.36
N GLY A 56 -16.40 -21.59 -15.83
CA GLY A 56 -17.71 -21.84 -16.45
C GLY A 56 -17.75 -21.69 -17.97
N PHE A 57 -16.61 -21.61 -18.66
CA PHE A 57 -16.56 -21.47 -20.12
C PHE A 57 -16.31 -22.79 -20.88
N GLU A 58 -16.10 -23.91 -20.18
CA GLU A 58 -15.80 -25.21 -20.84
C GLU A 58 -17.06 -26.04 -21.18
N GLU A 59 -18.25 -25.66 -20.71
CA GLU A 59 -19.51 -26.40 -20.96
C GLU A 59 -20.45 -25.63 -21.91
N GLN A 60 -19.94 -25.10 -23.02
CA GLN A 60 -20.75 -24.42 -24.05
C GLN A 60 -20.34 -24.78 -25.50
N VAL A 61 -19.81 -25.99 -25.75
CA VAL A 61 -19.55 -26.51 -27.11
C VAL A 61 -20.06 -27.93 -27.32
#